data_AF-A0A7C6VUV3-F1
#
_entry.id   AF-A0A7C6VUV3-F1
#
_cell.length_a   1.000
_cell.length_b   1.000
_cell.length_c   1.000
_cell.angle_alpha   90.00
_cell.angle_beta   90.00
_cell.angle_gamma   90.00
#
_symmetry.space_group_name_H-M   'P 1'
#
loop_
_entity.id
_entity.type
_entity.pdbx_description
1 polymer ?
#
loop_
_entity_poly.entity_id
_entity_poly.type
_entity_poly.pdbx_seq_one_letter_code
_entity_poly.pdbx_strand_id
1 'polypeptide(L)'
;MNKKCSGCGSFLQNESIDKEGYIKDISKDNCERCFRITNYGDYKQVVKTNDEYINILTNINKTKDLVILVVDIFNINKDLSHIRDYIDNDILLVINKRDILPRSIYDIRLIEYFNSYNLDLVDKVLISSSKNSNFDELMDKIIKHKKSK
;
A
#
# COMPACT_ATOMS: atom_id res chain seq x y z
N MET A 1 -6.40 27.71 -13.65
CA MET A 1 -5.56 26.51 -13.43
C MET A 1 -5.53 26.25 -11.94
N ASN A 2 -5.98 25.06 -11.49
CA ASN A 2 -5.98 24.72 -10.07
C ASN A 2 -4.54 24.39 -9.63
N LYS A 3 -4.02 25.18 -8.69
CA LYS A 3 -2.69 24.98 -8.10
C LYS A 3 -2.66 23.69 -7.27
N LYS A 4 -1.57 22.94 -7.28
CA LYS A 4 -1.41 21.69 -6.49
C LYS A 4 -0.47 21.92 -5.31
N CYS A 5 -0.71 21.17 -4.23
CA CYS A 5 0.18 21.18 -3.07
C CYS A 5 1.49 20.46 -3.38
N SER A 6 2.63 21.08 -3.06
CA SER A 6 3.96 20.49 -3.26
C SER A 6 4.25 19.28 -2.36
N GLY A 7 3.55 19.14 -1.23
CA GLY A 7 3.70 18.02 -0.31
C GLY A 7 2.90 16.78 -0.70
N CYS A 8 1.56 16.90 -0.79
CA CYS A 8 0.68 15.74 -1.03
C CYS A 8 0.04 15.69 -2.43
N GLY A 9 0.31 16.67 -3.29
CA GLY A 9 -0.20 16.68 -4.67
C GLY A 9 -1.69 17.00 -4.83
N SER A 10 -2.44 17.22 -3.73
CA SER A 10 -3.86 17.60 -3.79
C SER A 10 -4.04 18.97 -4.42
N PHE A 11 -5.17 19.20 -5.09
CA PHE A 11 -5.53 20.54 -5.55
C PHE A 11 -5.75 21.47 -4.36
N LEU A 12 -5.13 22.65 -4.38
CA LEU A 12 -5.29 23.66 -3.36
C LEU A 12 -6.66 24.31 -3.47
N GLN A 13 -7.32 24.47 -2.32
CA GLN A 13 -8.62 25.10 -2.20
C GLN A 13 -8.69 25.87 -0.87
N ASN A 14 -9.51 26.91 -0.80
CA ASN A 14 -9.71 27.73 0.40
C ASN A 14 -11.18 27.78 0.84
N GLU A 15 -12.00 26.86 0.34
CA GLU A 15 -13.46 26.83 0.51
C GLU A 15 -13.89 25.96 1.71
N SER A 16 -13.20 24.84 1.95
CA SER A 16 -13.62 23.84 2.94
C SER A 16 -12.45 23.38 3.79
N ILE A 17 -12.41 23.77 5.07
CA ILE A 17 -11.32 23.44 5.99
C ILE A 17 -11.11 21.94 6.22
N ASP A 18 -12.19 21.17 6.11
CA ASP A 18 -12.19 19.71 6.34
C ASP A 18 -11.88 18.89 5.09
N LYS A 19 -11.69 19.52 3.93
CA LYS A 19 -11.37 18.83 2.67
C LYS A 19 -9.88 18.86 2.35
N GLU A 20 -9.43 17.88 1.55
CA GLU A 20 -8.04 17.85 1.07
C GLU A 20 -7.65 19.15 0.37
N GLY A 21 -6.38 19.52 0.52
CA GLY A 21 -5.84 20.71 -0.12
C GLY A 21 -6.26 22.04 0.48
N TYR A 22 -6.95 22.05 1.63
CA TYR A 22 -7.31 23.31 2.29
C TYR A 22 -6.09 24.18 2.59
N ILE A 23 -6.19 25.46 2.25
CA ILE A 23 -5.19 26.48 2.52
C ILE A 23 -5.87 27.83 2.73
N LYS A 24 -5.40 28.60 3.72
CA LYS A 24 -5.94 29.95 3.99
C LYS A 24 -5.56 30.95 2.90
N ASP A 25 -4.37 30.80 2.34
CA ASP A 25 -3.79 31.69 1.35
C ASP A 25 -3.31 30.86 0.14
N ILE A 26 -4.04 30.99 -0.97
CA ILE A 26 -3.78 30.24 -2.22
C ILE A 26 -2.41 30.58 -2.85
N SER A 27 -1.77 31.69 -2.42
CA SER A 27 -0.45 32.07 -2.90
C SER A 27 0.65 31.12 -2.41
N LYS A 28 0.42 30.40 -1.31
CA LYS A 28 1.34 29.41 -0.73
C LYS A 28 1.30 28.08 -1.49
N ASP A 29 2.34 27.26 -1.32
CA ASP A 29 2.52 26.00 -2.07
C ASP A 29 2.14 24.74 -1.28
N ASN A 30 1.96 24.86 0.04
CA ASN A 30 1.65 23.74 0.92
C ASN A 30 0.27 23.91 1.55
N CYS A 31 -0.59 22.90 1.42
CA CYS A 31 -1.85 22.87 2.16
C CYS A 31 -1.59 22.85 3.67
N GLU A 32 -2.59 23.24 4.47
CA GLU A 32 -2.46 23.35 5.92
C GLU A 32 -1.99 22.02 6.55
N ARG A 33 -2.49 20.89 6.06
CA ARG A 33 -2.08 19.55 6.53
C ARG A 33 -0.58 19.31 6.32
N CYS A 34 -0.08 19.50 5.09
CA CYS A 34 1.34 19.31 4.79
C CYS A 34 2.21 20.28 5.57
N PHE A 35 1.81 21.55 5.68
CA PHE A 35 2.53 22.53 6.46
C PHE A 35 2.63 22.13 7.94
N ARG A 36 1.53 21.67 8.55
CA ARG A 36 1.52 21.29 9.96
C ARG A 36 2.31 20.03 10.26
N ILE A 37 2.22 19.01 9.41
CA ILE A 37 3.03 17.79 9.57
C ILE A 37 4.51 18.14 9.53
N THR A 38 4.95 18.97 8.57
CA THR A 38 6.37 19.31 8.41
C THR A 38 6.90 20.20 9.53
N ASN A 39 6.12 21.17 10.02
CA ASN A 39 6.64 22.19 10.96
C ASN A 39 6.30 21.90 12.43
N TYR A 40 5.23 21.14 12.70
CA TYR A 40 4.75 20.89 14.06
C TYR A 40 4.64 19.40 14.42
N GLY A 41 4.84 18.50 13.46
CA GLY A 41 4.59 17.06 13.68
C GLY A 41 3.10 16.72 13.86
N ASP A 42 2.21 17.67 13.59
CA ASP A 42 0.77 17.53 13.81
C ASP A 42 0.09 16.83 12.64
N TYR A 43 -0.37 15.61 12.88
CA TYR A 43 -1.15 14.86 11.90
C TYR A 43 -2.64 15.23 11.97
N LYS A 44 -3.12 16.00 10.99
CA LYS A 44 -4.56 16.20 10.77
C LYS A 44 -5.11 15.05 9.92
N GLN A 45 -6.10 14.35 10.44
CA GLN A 45 -6.93 13.44 9.65
C GLN A 45 -7.83 14.28 8.72
N VAL A 46 -7.79 13.94 7.43
CA VAL A 46 -8.79 14.40 6.47
C VAL A 46 -9.68 13.19 6.20
N VAL A 47 -10.99 13.39 6.28
CA VAL A 47 -11.95 12.30 6.07
C VAL A 47 -11.93 11.93 4.60
N LYS A 48 -11.38 10.76 4.28
CA LYS A 48 -11.62 10.07 3.01
C LYS A 48 -12.72 9.06 3.20
N THR A 49 -13.62 8.96 2.24
CA THR A 49 -14.59 7.87 2.22
C THR A 49 -13.93 6.62 1.66
N ASN A 50 -14.31 5.45 2.19
CA ASN A 50 -13.81 4.16 1.71
C ASN A 50 -14.12 3.95 0.22
N ASP A 51 -15.19 4.57 -0.29
CA ASP A 51 -15.62 4.49 -1.69
C ASP A 51 -14.54 4.90 -2.69
N GLU A 52 -13.70 5.90 -2.36
CA GLU A 52 -12.60 6.33 -3.23
C GLU A 52 -11.57 5.22 -3.41
N TYR A 53 -11.28 4.45 -2.35
CA TYR A 53 -10.34 3.33 -2.40
C TYR A 53 -10.94 2.14 -3.14
N ILE A 54 -12.22 1.86 -2.95
CA ILE A 54 -12.92 0.78 -3.68
C ILE A 54 -12.85 1.02 -5.19
N ASN A 55 -13.00 2.27 -5.63
CA ASN A 55 -12.86 2.63 -7.04
C ASN A 55 -11.45 2.40 -7.58
N ILE A 56 -10.41 2.65 -6.77
CA ILE A 56 -9.02 2.36 -7.16
C ILE A 56 -8.83 0.84 -7.31
N LEU A 57 -9.27 0.06 -6.32
CA LEU A 57 -9.14 -1.40 -6.31
C LEU A 57 -9.86 -2.05 -7.49
N THR A 58 -11.12 -1.66 -7.74
CA THR A 58 -11.90 -2.18 -8.89
C THR A 58 -11.32 -1.77 -10.24
N ASN A 59 -10.67 -0.60 -10.35
CA ASN A 59 -9.98 -0.20 -11.57
C ASN A 59 -8.74 -1.07 -11.86
N ILE A 60 -8.05 -1.60 -10.83
CA ILE A 60 -6.95 -2.54 -11.03
C ILE A 60 -7.43 -3.79 -11.79
N ASN A 61 -8.67 -4.24 -11.57
CA ASN A 61 -9.22 -5.42 -12.25
C ASN A 61 -9.30 -5.26 -13.77
N LYS A 62 -9.36 -4.02 -14.27
CA LYS A 62 -9.37 -3.75 -15.71
C LYS A 62 -8.04 -4.10 -16.39
N THR A 63 -6.94 -4.09 -15.63
CA THR A 63 -5.61 -4.42 -16.16
C THR A 63 -5.44 -5.92 -16.37
N LYS A 64 -6.09 -6.74 -15.54
CA LYS A 64 -5.87 -8.19 -15.43
C LYS A 64 -4.40 -8.58 -15.20
N ASP A 65 -3.58 -7.66 -14.71
CA ASP A 65 -2.17 -7.87 -14.41
C ASP A 65 -1.92 -8.43 -13.02
N LEU A 66 -0.70 -8.92 -12.77
CA LEU A 66 -0.29 -9.41 -11.46
C LEU A 66 -0.36 -8.30 -10.42
N VAL A 67 -1.08 -8.54 -9.32
CA VAL A 67 -1.11 -7.66 -8.16
C VAL A 67 -0.07 -8.14 -7.15
N ILE A 68 0.83 -7.24 -6.77
CA ILE A 68 1.84 -7.51 -5.74
C ILE A 68 1.30 -6.97 -4.41
N LEU A 69 0.88 -7.87 -3.52
CA LEU A 69 0.37 -7.52 -2.21
C LEU A 69 1.51 -7.58 -1.18
N VAL A 70 2.02 -6.42 -0.79
CA VAL A 70 3.11 -6.32 0.20
C VAL A 70 2.53 -6.18 1.61
N VAL A 71 2.93 -7.08 2.51
CA VAL A 71 2.53 -7.08 3.92
C VAL A 71 3.73 -7.02 4.85
N ASP A 72 3.52 -6.49 6.05
CA ASP A 72 4.50 -6.55 7.14
C ASP A 72 4.22 -7.79 7.99
N ILE A 73 5.24 -8.60 8.26
CA ILE A 73 5.14 -9.82 9.06
C ILE A 73 4.61 -9.58 10.49
N PHE A 74 4.78 -8.37 11.05
CA PHE A 74 4.28 -8.03 12.40
C PHE A 74 2.93 -7.32 12.40
N ASN A 75 2.53 -6.72 11.29
CA ASN A 75 1.33 -5.87 11.21
C ASN A 75 0.40 -6.36 10.11
N ILE A 76 0.03 -7.63 10.18
CA ILE A 76 -0.96 -8.21 9.28
C ILE A 76 -2.32 -8.28 9.96
N ASN A 77 -3.33 -7.69 9.31
CA ASN A 77 -4.71 -7.79 9.76
C ASN A 77 -5.29 -9.15 9.37
N LYS A 78 -6.05 -9.79 10.27
CA LYS A 78 -6.77 -11.05 9.98
C LYS A 78 -7.77 -10.89 8.84
N ASP A 79 -8.29 -9.68 8.68
CA ASP A 79 -9.28 -9.30 7.68
C ASP A 79 -8.67 -9.03 6.29
N LEU A 80 -7.39 -9.38 6.08
CA LEU A 80 -6.72 -9.18 4.79
C LEU A 80 -7.45 -9.87 3.62
N SER A 81 -8.20 -10.94 3.90
CA SER A 81 -9.04 -11.64 2.92
C SER A 81 -10.06 -10.75 2.22
N HIS A 82 -10.54 -9.68 2.87
CA HIS A 82 -11.50 -8.74 2.26
C HIS A 82 -10.97 -8.03 1.02
N ILE A 83 -9.65 -8.01 0.80
CA ILE A 83 -9.11 -7.46 -0.44
C ILE A 83 -9.61 -8.24 -1.68
N ARG A 84 -9.96 -9.52 -1.49
CA ARG A 84 -10.53 -10.37 -2.54
C ARG A 84 -11.95 -10.00 -2.92
N ASP A 85 -12.67 -9.28 -2.07
CA ASP A 85 -14.00 -8.76 -2.41
C ASP A 85 -13.93 -7.71 -3.53
N TYR A 86 -12.74 -7.14 -3.77
CA TYR A 86 -12.51 -6.05 -4.73
C TYR A 86 -11.47 -6.36 -5.82
N ILE A 87 -10.62 -7.38 -5.64
CA ILE A 87 -9.55 -7.74 -6.60
C ILE A 87 -9.71 -9.16 -7.13
N ASP A 88 -9.97 -9.25 -8.43
CA ASP A 88 -10.09 -10.52 -9.17
C ASP A 88 -8.76 -11.00 -9.78
N ASN A 89 -7.75 -10.13 -9.80
CA ASN A 89 -6.46 -10.44 -10.40
C ASN A 89 -5.69 -11.49 -9.59
N ASP A 90 -4.71 -12.10 -10.25
CA ASP A 90 -3.72 -12.96 -9.58
C ASP A 90 -2.93 -12.13 -8.57
N ILE A 91 -2.78 -12.65 -7.35
CA ILE A 91 -2.06 -11.95 -6.27
C ILE A 91 -0.81 -12.73 -5.88
N LEU A 92 0.34 -12.07 -5.98
CA LEU A 92 1.60 -12.48 -5.36
C LEU A 92 1.71 -11.83 -3.99
N LEU A 93 1.75 -12.63 -2.92
CA LEU A 93 1.94 -12.12 -1.56
C LEU A 93 3.43 -11.93 -1.27
N VAL A 94 3.82 -10.72 -0.89
CA VAL A 94 5.18 -10.38 -0.47
C VAL A 94 5.18 -10.07 1.01
N ILE A 95 5.79 -10.94 1.80
CA ILE A 95 5.90 -10.81 3.25
C ILE A 95 7.23 -10.14 3.55
N ASN A 96 7.19 -8.89 4.00
CA ASN A 96 8.38 -8.09 4.27
C ASN A 96 8.78 -8.13 5.75
N LYS A 97 9.98 -7.63 6.03
CA LYS A 97 10.61 -7.47 7.35
C LYS A 97 11.03 -8.77 8.02
N ARG A 98 11.43 -9.77 7.22
CA ARG A 98 11.99 -11.04 7.72
C ARG A 98 13.16 -10.87 8.69
N ASP A 99 13.94 -9.81 8.53
CA ASP A 99 15.11 -9.48 9.34
C ASP A 99 14.79 -9.18 10.82
N ILE A 100 13.55 -8.81 11.12
CA ILE A 100 13.11 -8.53 12.49
C ILE A 100 12.91 -9.84 13.27
N LEU A 101 12.61 -10.94 12.59
CA LEU A 101 12.38 -12.23 13.24
C LEU A 101 13.70 -12.94 13.61
N PRO A 102 13.73 -13.67 14.74
CA PRO A 102 14.86 -14.53 15.08
C PRO A 102 15.22 -15.51 13.96
N ARG A 103 16.51 -15.79 13.80
CA ARG A 103 17.00 -16.79 12.83
C ARG A 103 16.54 -18.21 13.14
N SER A 104 16.12 -18.49 14.37
CA SER A 104 15.58 -19.79 14.80
C SER A 104 14.19 -20.09 14.22
N ILE A 105 13.48 -19.09 13.71
CA ILE A 105 12.19 -19.28 13.05
C ILE A 105 12.46 -19.69 11.59
N TYR A 106 11.93 -20.83 11.20
CA TYR A 106 12.03 -21.34 9.84
C TYR A 106 11.04 -20.64 8.90
N ASP A 107 11.52 -20.26 7.73
CA ASP A 107 10.74 -19.55 6.72
C ASP A 107 9.53 -20.36 6.24
N ILE A 108 9.65 -21.69 6.18
CA ILE A 108 8.55 -22.58 5.82
C ILE A 108 7.34 -22.43 6.74
N ARG A 109 7.57 -22.30 8.06
CA ARG A 109 6.50 -22.12 9.05
C ARG A 109 5.81 -20.77 8.89
N LEU A 110 6.57 -19.75 8.51
CA LEU A 110 6.02 -18.43 8.22
C LEU A 110 5.12 -18.50 7.00
N ILE A 111 5.61 -19.08 5.91
CA ILE A 111 4.82 -19.26 4.67
C ILE A 111 3.54 -20.05 4.94
N GLU A 112 3.62 -21.14 5.72
CA GLU A 112 2.47 -21.94 6.15
C GLU A 112 1.46 -21.13 6.97
N TYR A 113 1.92 -20.27 7.88
CA TYR A 113 1.03 -19.37 8.62
C TYR A 113 0.21 -18.47 7.67
N PHE A 114 0.79 -17.98 6.58
CA PHE A 114 0.05 -17.20 5.58
C PHE A 114 -0.86 -18.06 4.67
N ASN A 115 -0.86 -19.39 4.78
CA ASN A 115 -1.86 -20.22 4.10
C ASN A 115 -3.24 -20.09 4.74
N SER A 116 -3.34 -19.75 6.04
CA SER A 116 -4.64 -19.65 6.73
C SER A 116 -5.47 -18.43 6.34
N TYR A 117 -4.89 -17.45 5.64
CA TYR A 117 -5.57 -16.20 5.27
C TYR A 117 -6.51 -16.34 4.07
N ASN A 118 -6.57 -17.52 3.42
CA ASN A 118 -7.47 -17.85 2.32
C ASN A 118 -7.52 -16.78 1.19
N LEU A 119 -6.35 -16.24 0.84
CA LEU A 119 -6.19 -15.15 -0.12
C LEU A 119 -6.11 -15.60 -1.58
N ASP A 120 -6.36 -16.88 -1.91
CA ASP A 120 -6.24 -17.45 -3.27
C ASP A 120 -4.97 -17.03 -4.04
N LEU A 121 -3.82 -17.15 -3.40
CA LEU A 121 -2.57 -16.56 -3.88
C LEU A 121 -1.93 -17.43 -4.95
N VAL A 122 -1.43 -16.82 -6.03
CA VAL A 122 -0.67 -17.57 -7.05
C VAL A 122 0.71 -17.98 -6.55
N ASP A 123 1.29 -17.19 -5.65
CA ASP A 123 2.55 -17.50 -4.99
C ASP A 123 2.77 -16.60 -3.77
N LYS A 124 3.82 -16.90 -3.00
CA LYS A 124 4.27 -16.14 -1.83
C LYS A 124 5.78 -16.03 -1.83
N VAL A 125 6.28 -14.94 -1.26
CA VAL A 125 7.72 -14.74 -1.04
C VAL A 125 7.97 -13.97 0.23
N LEU A 126 9.01 -14.37 0.96
CA LEU A 126 9.44 -13.76 2.20
C LEU A 126 10.73 -12.97 1.93
N ILE A 127 10.70 -11.68 2.21
CA ILE A 127 11.80 -10.75 1.91
C ILE A 127 12.21 -9.92 3.13
N SER A 128 13.38 -9.30 3.02
CA SER A 128 13.75 -8.15 3.85
C SER A 128 14.23 -7.01 2.96
N SER A 129 13.38 -5.98 2.83
CA SER A 129 13.73 -4.75 2.10
C SER A 129 14.89 -4.00 2.74
N SER A 130 15.08 -4.07 4.06
CA SER A 130 16.17 -3.40 4.77
C SER A 130 17.53 -4.07 4.54
N LYS A 131 17.54 -5.39 4.30
CA LYS A 131 18.74 -6.20 4.08
C LYS A 131 18.96 -6.58 2.62
N ASN A 132 18.10 -6.12 1.70
CA ASN A 132 18.08 -6.54 0.29
C ASN A 132 18.08 -8.08 0.12
N SER A 133 17.40 -8.80 1.02
CA SER A 133 17.37 -10.26 1.01
C SER A 133 16.16 -10.77 0.23
N ASN A 134 16.38 -11.82 -0.57
CA ASN A 134 15.40 -12.54 -1.38
C ASN A 134 14.70 -11.70 -2.46
N PHE A 135 15.34 -10.62 -2.92
CA PHE A 135 14.83 -9.83 -4.05
C PHE A 135 14.95 -10.57 -5.38
N ASP A 136 15.98 -11.40 -5.55
CA ASP A 136 16.13 -12.21 -6.77
C ASP A 136 14.93 -13.18 -6.91
N GLU A 137 14.57 -13.87 -5.82
CA GLU A 137 13.39 -14.75 -5.80
C GLU A 137 12.09 -13.98 -6.03
N LEU A 138 11.94 -12.79 -5.43
CA LEU A 138 10.79 -11.91 -5.68
C LEU A 138 10.70 -11.56 -7.17
N MET A 139 11.80 -11.17 -7.80
CA MET A 139 11.84 -10.81 -9.21
C MET A 139 11.53 -12.00 -10.10
N ASP A 140 12.07 -13.18 -9.81
CA ASP A 140 11.76 -14.41 -10.56
C ASP A 140 10.27 -14.76 -10.49
N LYS A 141 9.65 -14.65 -9.31
CA LYS A 141 8.21 -14.88 -9.14
C LYS A 141 7.37 -13.82 -9.87
N ILE A 142 7.77 -12.55 -9.83
CA ILE A 142 7.09 -11.49 -10.61
C ILE A 142 7.16 -11.80 -12.10
N ILE A 143 8.33 -12.14 -12.62
CA ILE A 143 8.52 -12.45 -14.05
C ILE A 143 7.73 -13.69 -14.45
N LYS A 144 7.65 -14.70 -13.59
CA LYS A 144 6.90 -15.93 -13.81
C LYS A 144 5.39 -15.69 -13.91
N HIS A 145 4.84 -14.83 -13.05
CA HIS A 145 3.39 -14.66 -12.89
C HIS A 145 2.83 -13.39 -13.54
N LYS A 146 3.68 -12.47 -14.04
CA LYS A 146 3.20 -11.28 -14.75
C LYS A 146 2.39 -11.67 -15.99
N LYS A 147 1.31 -10.94 -16.26
CA LYS A 147 0.45 -11.13 -17.44
C LYS A 147 0.70 -10.04 -18.50
N SER A 148 1.09 -8.84 -18.08
CA SER A 148 1.60 -7.78 -18.94
C SER A 148 2.90 -8.19 -19.64
N LYS A 149 3.02 -7.86 -20.93
CA LYS A 149 4.26 -7.99 -21.71
C LYS A 149 5.36 -7.10 -21.14
#